data_AF-A0A357CS65-F1
#
_entry.id   AF-A0A357CS65-F1
#
_cell.length_a   1.000
_cell.length_b   1.000
_cell.length_c   1.000
_cell.angle_alpha   90.00
_cell.angle_beta   90.00
_cell.angle_gamma   90.00
#
_symmetry.space_group_name_H-M   'P 1'
#
loop_
_entity.id
_entity.type
_entity.pdbx_description
1 polymer ?
#
loop_
_entity_poly.entity_id
_entity_poly.type
_entity_poly.pdbx_seq_one_letter_code
_entity_poly.pdbx_strand_id
1 'polypeptide(L)' 'MSVEIQAKLARLEEEVLICKRCGLREGCQQVVFGEGHPGLMIIGEGPGAEEDLQGRPFVGAAGQL' A
#
# COMPACT_ATOMS: atom_id res chain seq x y z
N MET A 1 13.38 -12.87 4.83
CA MET A 1 12.30 -12.46 5.77
C MET A 1 11.77 -13.73 6.42
N SER A 2 11.46 -13.75 7.72
CA SER A 2 10.90 -14.97 8.34
C SER A 2 9.50 -15.26 7.78
N VAL A 3 9.17 -16.54 7.61
CA VAL A 3 7.88 -17.00 7.07
C VAL A 3 6.69 -16.42 7.87
N GLU A 4 6.86 -16.28 9.18
CA GLU A 4 5.84 -15.71 10.07
C GLU A 4 5.53 -14.24 9.74
N ILE A 5 6.53 -13.43 9.39
CA ILE A 5 6.33 -12.02 9.01
C ILE A 5 5.57 -11.92 7.69
N GLN A 6 5.91 -12.75 6.70
CA GLN A 6 5.19 -12.80 5.43
C GLN A 6 3.72 -13.16 5.63
N ALA A 7 3.42 -14.16 6.46
CA ALA A 7 2.04 -14.54 6.76
C ALA A 7 1.26 -13.42 7.47
N LYS A 8 1.89 -12.68 8.39
CA LYS A 8 1.28 -11.53 9.06
C LYS A 8 0.98 -10.39 8.09
N LEU A 9 1.90 -10.09 7.17
CA LEU A 9 1.70 -9.06 6.16
C LEU A 9 0.60 -9.43 5.17
N ALA A 10 0.56 -10.68 4.70
CA ALA A 10 -0.50 -11.16 3.81
C ALA A 10 -1.89 -11.04 4.47
N ARG A 11 -2.01 -11.42 5.75
CA ARG A 11 -3.25 -11.25 6.50
C ARG A 11 -3.63 -9.78 6.65
N LEU A 12 -2.66 -8.90 6.95
CA LEU A 12 -2.92 -7.47 7.08
C LEU A 12 -3.41 -6.88 5.75
N GLU A 13 -2.83 -7.30 4.62
CA GLU A 13 -3.24 -6.91 3.28
C GLU A 13 -4.73 -7.24 3.04
N GLU A 14 -5.14 -8.48 3.32
CA GLU A 14 -6.55 -8.89 3.20
C GLU A 14 -7.50 -8.01 4.05
N GLU A 15 -7.10 -7.70 5.29
CA GLU A 15 -7.90 -6.89 6.21
C GLU A 15 -8.04 -5.43 5.73
N VAL A 16 -6.99 -4.85 5.14
CA VAL A 16 -7.03 -3.44 4.70
C VAL A 16 -7.65 -3.25 3.34
N LEU A 17 -7.57 -4.23 2.42
CA LEU A 17 -8.18 -4.13 1.08
C LEU A 17 -9.69 -3.87 1.12
N ILE A 18 -10.36 -4.35 2.19
CA ILE A 18 -11.80 -4.19 2.42
C ILE A 18 -12.13 -3.05 3.39
N CYS A 19 -11.15 -2.26 3.84
CA CYS A 19 -11.33 -1.24 4.86
C CYS A 19 -12.26 -0.11 4.38
N LYS A 20 -13.25 0.23 5.21
CA LYS A 20 -14.20 1.34 5.00
C LYS A 20 -14.34 2.22 6.25
N ARG A 21 -13.30 2.29 7.08
CA ARG A 21 -13.35 2.95 8.40
C ARG A 21 -13.21 4.48 8.35
N CYS A 22 -12.98 5.07 7.17
CA CYS A 22 -12.85 6.52 6.99
C CYS A 22 -13.42 6.96 5.63
N GLY A 23 -13.59 8.28 5.45
CA GLY A 23 -14.13 8.87 4.22
C GLY A 23 -13.21 8.79 3.00
N LEU A 24 -11.94 8.39 3.15
CA LEU A 24 -11.00 8.28 2.02
C LEU A 24 -11.47 7.28 0.96
N ARG A 25 -12.20 6.23 1.38
CA ARG A 25 -12.65 5.17 0.48
C ARG A 25 -13.63 5.66 -0.58
N GLU A 26 -14.31 6.79 -0.36
CA GLU A 26 -15.21 7.39 -1.34
C GLU A 26 -14.46 8.03 -2.52
N GLY A 27 -13.20 8.43 -2.31
CA GLY A 27 -12.37 9.14 -3.29
C GLY A 27 -11.26 8.31 -3.94
N CYS A 28 -11.07 7.05 -3.52
CA CYS A 28 -10.05 6.16 -4.07
C CYS A 28 -10.67 4.97 -4.82
N GLN A 29 -10.01 4.51 -5.88
CA GLN A 29 -10.42 3.31 -6.61
C GLN A 29 -10.11 2.05 -5.80
N GLN A 30 -8.95 2.02 -5.15
CA GLN A 30 -8.50 0.86 -4.37
C GLN A 30 -7.57 1.26 -3.22
N VAL A 31 -7.21 0.27 -2.41
CA VAL A 31 -6.18 0.42 -1.39
C VAL A 31 -4.84 0.09 -2.03
N VAL A 32 -3.83 0.90 -1.74
CA VAL A 32 -2.44 0.65 -2.13
C VAL A 32 -1.70 0.12 -0.92
N PHE A 33 -1.39 -1.18 -0.92
CA PHE A 33 -0.63 -1.82 0.14
C PHE A 33 0.88 -1.58 -0.05
N GLY A 34 1.65 -1.75 1.02
CA GLY A 34 3.11 -1.66 0.94
C GLY A 34 3.72 -2.86 0.23
N GLU A 35 4.71 -2.64 -0.63
CA GLU A 35 5.53 -3.67 -1.26
C GLU A 35 7.02 -3.47 -0.94
N GLY A 36 7.81 -4.55 -0.94
CA GLY A 36 9.26 -4.44 -0.79
C GLY A 36 9.93 -5.60 -0.06
N HIS A 37 11.21 -5.39 0.24
CA HIS A 37 12.08 -6.34 0.92
C HIS A 37 12.58 -5.75 2.25
N PRO A 38 12.89 -6.59 3.25
CA PRO A 38 13.34 -6.10 4.55
C PRO A 38 14.72 -5.44 4.46
N GLY A 39 14.98 -4.46 5.32
CA GLY A 39 16.26 -3.76 5.43
C GLY A 39 16.13 -2.23 5.42
N LEU A 40 15.08 -1.72 4.77
CA LEU A 40 14.71 -0.31 4.76
C LEU A 40 13.20 -0.20 4.55
N MET A 41 12.54 0.68 5.30
CA MET A 41 11.13 1.01 5.12
C MET A 41 11.02 2.49 4.81
N ILE A 42 10.36 2.82 3.70
CA ILE A 42 10.07 4.19 3.28
C ILE A 42 8.57 4.40 3.44
N ILE A 43 8.19 5.47 4.14
CA ILE A 43 6.79 5.80 4.42
C ILE A 43 6.50 7.19 3.83
N GLY A 44 5.56 7.25 2.89
CA GLY A 44 5.04 8.49 2.32
C GLY A 44 3.76 8.96 3.02
N GLU A 45 3.12 10.00 2.49
CA GLU A 45 1.86 10.54 3.01
C GLU A 45 0.66 9.64 2.68
N GLY A 46 0.52 9.26 1.41
CA GLY A 46 -0.58 8.44 0.90
C GLY A 46 -0.48 8.25 -0.61
N PRO A 47 -1.36 7.43 -1.21
CA PRO A 47 -1.36 7.17 -2.65
C PRO A 47 -1.72 8.42 -3.47
N GLY A 48 -0.98 8.67 -4.55
CA GLY A 48 -1.36 9.60 -5.61
C GLY A 48 -2.27 8.94 -6.65
N ALA A 49 -2.52 9.64 -7.76
CA ALA A 49 -3.41 9.17 -8.82
C ALA A 49 -2.87 7.92 -9.54
N GLU A 50 -1.57 7.89 -9.85
CA GLU A 50 -0.93 6.74 -10.49
C GLU A 50 -0.86 5.53 -9.56
N GLU A 51 -0.60 5.74 -8.26
CA GLU A 51 -0.62 4.69 -7.25
C GLU A 51 -2.02 4.11 -7.09
N ASP A 52 -3.06 4.95 -6.95
CA ASP A 52 -4.45 4.50 -6.84
C ASP A 52 -4.89 3.71 -8.08
N LEU A 53 -4.49 4.14 -9.28
CA LEU A 53 -4.81 3.42 -10.51
C LEU A 53 -4.11 2.04 -10.59
N GLN A 54 -2.85 1.96 -10.17
CA GLN A 54 -2.02 0.76 -10.34
C GLN A 54 -2.05 -0.20 -9.13
N GLY A 55 -2.52 0.27 -7.97
CA GLY A 55 -2.51 -0.51 -6.73
C GLY A 55 -1.11 -0.69 -6.13
N ARG A 56 -0.12 0.10 -6.57
CA ARG A 56 1.30 -0.03 -6.18
C ARG A 56 1.84 1.29 -5.66
N PRO A 57 2.66 1.31 -4.60
CA PRO A 57 3.17 2.54 -4.00
C PRO A 57 4.34 3.12 -4.81
N PHE A 58 4.49 4.45 -4.82
CA PHE A 58 5.60 5.19 -5.44
C PHE A 58 5.84 4.86 -6.93
N VAL A 59 4.78 4.78 -7.74
CA VAL A 59 4.88 4.51 -9.20
C VAL A 59 4.74 5.77 -10.06
N GLY A 60 4.21 6.85 -9.49
CA GLY A 60 4.09 8.16 -10.12
C GLY A 60 5.40 8.93 -10.19
N ALA A 61 5.33 10.20 -10.61
CA ALA A 61 6.52 11.04 -10.85
C ALA A 61 7.44 11.16 -9.62
N ALA A 62 6.86 11.25 -8.42
CA ALA A 62 7.64 11.35 -7.17
C ALA A 62 8.41 10.07 -6.83
N GLY A 63 8.00 8.91 -7.36
CA GLY A 63 8.69 7.63 -7.14
C GLY A 63 9.79 7.31 -8.15
N GLN A 64 9.88 8.08 -9.25
CA GLN A 64 10.86 7.88 -10.32
C GLN A 64 12.12 8.76 -10.19
N LEU A 65 12.24 9.49 -9.08
CA LEU A 65 13.34 10.41 -8.80
C LEU A 65 14.71 9.71 -8.72
#